data_AF-A0A2V5UGV4-F1
#
_entry.id   AF-A0A2V5UGV4-F1
#
_cell.length_a   1.000
_cell.length_b   1.000
_cell.length_c   1.000
_cell.angle_alpha   90.00
_cell.angle_beta   90.00
_cell.angle_gamma   90.00
#
_symmetry.space_group_name_H-M   'P 1'
#
loop_
_entity.id
_entity.type
_entity.pdbx_description
1 polymer ?
#
loop_
_entity_poly.entity_id
_entity_poly.type
_entity_poly.pdbx_seq_one_letter_code
_entity_poly.pdbx_strand_id
1 'polypeptide(L)' 'MKICCIGAGHVGGPTMAMIALKCPDVRVTVVDINKETI' A
#
# COMPACT_ATOMS: atom_id res chain seq x y z
N MET A 1 -13.02 -0.12 6.44
CA MET A 1 -12.78 0.43 5.08
C MET A 1 -11.62 -0.32 4.43
N LYS A 2 -11.58 -0.47 3.09
CA LYS A 2 -10.50 -1.18 2.38
C LYS A 2 -9.90 -0.27 1.31
N ILE A 3 -8.58 -0.22 1.21
CA ILE A 3 -7.84 0.56 0.20
C ILE A 3 -6.97 -0.41 -0.60
N CYS A 4 -7.03 -0.31 -1.93
CA CYS A 4 -6.15 -1.03 -2.84
C CYS A 4 -5.30 -0.02 -3.61
N CYS A 5 -3.98 -0.17 -3.56
CA CYS A 5 -3.03 0.64 -4.32
C CYS A 5 -2.36 -0.24 -5.37
N ILE A 6 -2.43 0.19 -6.64
CA ILE A 6 -1.77 -0.47 -7.76
C ILE A 6 -0.47 0.30 -8.04
N GLY A 7 0.67 -0.34 -7.74
CA GLY A 7 2.02 0.20 -7.80
C GLY A 7 2.67 0.34 -6.42
N ALA A 8 3.67 -0.49 -6.16
CA ALA A 8 4.52 -0.47 -4.96
C ALA A 8 5.76 0.42 -5.13
N GLY A 9 5.68 1.42 -6.01
CA GLY A 9 6.76 2.37 -6.24
C GLY A 9 6.99 3.33 -5.06
N HIS A 10 7.95 4.24 -5.25
CA HIS A 10 8.40 5.22 -4.25
C HIS A 10 7.30 6.08 -3.61
N VAL A 11 6.15 6.23 -4.28
CA VAL A 11 5.01 6.98 -3.75
C VAL A 11 3.99 6.03 -3.12
N GLY A 12 3.49 5.06 -3.91
CA GLY A 12 2.42 4.16 -3.48
C GLY A 12 2.76 3.38 -2.21
N GLY A 13 3.95 2.77 -2.14
CA GLY A 13 4.38 1.98 -0.98
C GLY A 13 4.42 2.80 0.32
N PRO A 14 5.24 3.87 0.40
CA PRO A 14 5.37 4.67 1.62
C PRO A 14 4.08 5.38 2.04
N THR A 15 3.27 5.86 1.09
CA THR A 15 1.97 6.46 1.41
C THR A 15 1.03 5.43 2.04
N MET A 16 0.93 4.24 1.45
CA MET A 16 0.08 3.16 1.96
C MET A 16 0.58 2.62 3.31
N ALA A 17 1.90 2.57 3.52
CA ALA A 17 2.49 2.22 4.81
C ALA A 17 2.10 3.20 5.92
N MET A 18 2.12 4.52 5.63
CA MET A 18 1.70 5.53 6.58
C MET A 18 0.20 5.46 6.90
N ILE A 19 -0.64 5.15 5.91
CA ILE A 19 -2.08 4.97 6.13
C ILE A 19 -2.34 3.74 7.01
N ALA A 20 -1.68 2.61 6.74
CA ALA A 20 -1.80 1.42 7.58
C ALA A 20 -1.33 1.66 9.03
N LEU A 21 -0.27 2.46 9.21
CA LEU A 21 0.27 2.81 10.53
C LEU A 21 -0.66 3.75 11.31
N LYS A 22 -1.25 4.74 10.66
CA LYS A 22 -2.08 5.76 11.33
C LYS A 22 -3.55 5.37 11.46
N CYS A 23 -4.02 4.46 10.62
CA CYS A 23 -5.41 4.02 10.58
C CYS A 23 -5.48 2.48 10.66
N PRO A 24 -5.29 1.88 11.84
CA PRO A 24 -5.21 0.42 12.01
C PRO A 24 -6.50 -0.31 11.60
N ASP A 25 -7.65 0.37 11.63
CA ASP A 25 -8.95 -0.19 11.20
C ASP A 25 -9.12 -0.22 9.67
N VAL A 26 -8.18 0.37 8.92
CA VAL A 26 -8.19 0.40 7.46
C VAL A 26 -7.29 -0.71 6.92
N ARG A 27 -7.89 -1.67 6.21
CA ARG A 27 -7.10 -2.70 5.51
C ARG A 27 -6.56 -2.13 4.21
N VAL A 28 -5.25 -2.01 4.12
CA VAL A 28 -4.54 -1.56 2.92
C VAL A 28 -3.94 -2.76 2.20
N THR A 29 -4.06 -2.79 0.88
CA THR A 29 -3.46 -3.81 0.02
C THR A 29 -2.70 -3.09 -1.09
N VAL A 30 -1.41 -3.36 -1.22
CA VAL A 30 -0.58 -2.85 -2.30
C VAL A 30 -0.31 -4.00 -3.25
N VAL A 31 -0.57 -3.78 -4.54
CA VAL A 31 -0.33 -4.76 -5.60
C VAL A 31 0.60 -4.15 -6.64
N ASP A 32 1.52 -4.95 -7.18
CA ASP A 32 2.43 -4.55 -8.25
C ASP A 32 2.52 -5.70 -9.26
N ILE A 33 2.79 -5.35 -10.52
CA ILE A 33 3.07 -6.33 -11.57
C ILE A 33 4.49 -6.89 -11.45
N ASN A 34 5.41 -6.09 -10.91
CA ASN A 34 6.79 -6.51 -10.68
C ASN A 34 6.90 -7.18 -9.30
N LYS A 35 7.22 -8.47 -9.29
CA LYS A 35 7.41 -9.26 -8.06
C LYS A 35 8.66 -8.87 -7.26
N GLU A 36 9.63 -8.21 -7.88
CA GLU A 36 10.85 -7.78 -7.18
C GLU A 36 10.61 -6.57 -6.26
N THR A 37 9.55 -5.80 -6.52
CA THR A 37 9.21 -4.57 -5.78
C THR A 37 8.10 -4.78 -4.76
N ILE A 38 7.73 -6.04 -4.46
CA ILE A 38 6.64 -6.39 -3.53
C ILE A 38 7.11 -7.26 -2.36
#